data_AF-A0A9J5ZUN5-F1
#
_entry.id   AF-A0A9J5ZUN5-F1
#
_cell.length_a   1.000
_cell.length_b   1.000
_cell.length_c   1.000
_cell.angle_alpha   90.00
_cell.angle_beta   90.00
_cell.angle_gamma   90.00
#
_symmetry.space_group_name_H-M   'P 1'
#
loop_
_entity.id
_entity.type
_entity.pdbx_description
1 polymer ?
#
loop_
_entity_poly.entity_id
_entity_poly.type
_entity_poly.pdbx_seq_one_letter_code
_entity_poly.pdbx_strand_id
1 'polypeptide(L)'
;MIKGNSLYVENVTGDVNQFTMFGVGVTAYVDLLEKSCSCRKYDLIKIPCAHAMAALRSKHGNEYGMSIYEYSLHLYKFEAYLLAYMDSINVVPLESKWCVSKELLNVKILPPLFDTKLGRKKRKRVKGIGKNFRSKRRTNVQFVRESDKRELHV
;
A
#
# COMPACT_ATOMS: atom_id res chain seq x y z
N MET A 1 26.84 0.91 2.36
CA MET A 1 26.84 -0.56 2.60
C MET A 1 25.81 -0.84 3.67
N ILE A 2 24.63 -1.37 3.30
CA ILE A 2 23.56 -1.68 4.25
C ILE A 2 23.93 -3.03 4.88
N LYS A 3 24.23 -3.02 6.18
CA LYS A 3 24.52 -4.22 6.98
C LYS A 3 23.31 -5.14 6.85
N GLY A 4 23.49 -6.37 6.39
CA GLY A 4 22.40 -7.33 6.26
C GLY A 4 21.72 -7.52 7.62
N ASN A 5 20.40 -7.35 7.67
CA ASN A 5 19.62 -7.65 8.87
C ASN A 5 19.56 -9.18 9.01
N SER A 6 20.51 -9.77 9.72
CA SER A 6 20.46 -11.17 10.10
C SER A 6 19.32 -11.40 11.07
N LEU A 7 18.51 -12.42 10.79
CA LEU A 7 17.47 -12.90 11.68
C LEU A 7 17.91 -14.25 12.23
N TYR A 8 17.84 -14.43 13.55
CA TYR A 8 18.07 -15.70 14.23
C TYR A 8 16.72 -16.33 14.57
N VAL A 9 16.60 -17.64 14.35
CA VAL A 9 15.37 -18.40 14.60
C VAL A 9 15.58 -19.24 15.84
N GLU A 10 14.66 -19.17 16.80
CA GLU A 10 14.57 -20.09 17.92
C GLU A 10 13.17 -20.70 17.96
N ASN A 11 13.07 -22.01 18.15
CA ASN A 11 11.81 -22.70 18.35
C ASN A 11 11.47 -22.65 19.85
N VAL A 12 10.40 -21.95 20.21
CA VAL A 12 10.00 -21.85 21.61
C VAL A 12 9.28 -23.14 21.97
N THR A 13 9.66 -23.76 23.08
CA THR A 13 8.87 -24.80 23.76
C THR A 13 8.73 -26.18 23.09
N GLY A 14 9.36 -26.45 21.94
CA GLY A 14 9.19 -27.74 21.25
C GLY A 14 7.87 -27.85 20.48
N ASP A 15 7.16 -26.72 20.31
CA ASP A 15 6.03 -26.61 19.40
C ASP A 15 6.55 -26.44 17.96
N VAL A 16 6.13 -27.33 17.07
CA VAL A 16 6.54 -27.37 15.65
C VAL A 16 6.12 -26.12 14.84
N ASN A 17 5.23 -25.28 15.37
CA ASN A 17 4.63 -24.15 14.67
C ASN A 17 5.00 -22.77 15.25
N GLN A 18 5.55 -22.70 16.46
CA GLN A 18 5.82 -21.44 17.15
C GLN A 18 7.31 -21.09 17.13
N PHE A 19 7.62 -19.89 16.66
CA PHE A 19 8.99 -19.44 16.47
C PHE A 19 9.20 -18.03 17.01
N THR A 20 10.33 -17.82 17.68
CA THR A 20 10.83 -16.49 18.02
C THR A 20 11.95 -16.11 17.07
N MET A 21 11.79 -14.94 16.47
CA MET A 21 12.75 -14.34 15.54
C MET A 21 13.46 -13.19 16.24
N PHE A 22 14.79 -13.29 16.37
CA PHE A 22 15.63 -12.23 16.93
C PHE A 22 16.32 -11.47 15.80
N GLY A 23 16.11 -10.16 15.76
CA GLY A 23 16.87 -9.21 14.94
C GLY A 23 17.56 -8.17 15.80
N VAL A 24 18.23 -7.20 15.17
CA VAL A 24 18.92 -6.11 15.88
C VAL A 24 17.90 -5.24 16.63
N GLY A 25 17.70 -5.53 17.92
CA GLY A 25 16.78 -4.81 18.81
C GLY A 25 15.29 -5.08 18.58
N VAL A 26 14.92 -6.09 17.78
CA VAL A 26 13.51 -6.44 17.51
C VAL A 26 13.33 -7.93 17.67
N THR A 27 12.36 -8.32 18.49
CA THR A 27 11.90 -9.69 18.64
C THR A 27 10.53 -9.84 18.00
N ALA A 28 10.39 -10.77 17.05
CA ALA A 28 9.11 -11.08 16.44
C ALA A 28 8.68 -12.51 16.79
N TYR A 29 7.42 -12.67 17.15
CA TYR A 29 6.81 -13.97 17.38
C TYR A 29 6.05 -14.38 16.12
N VAL A 30 6.20 -15.63 15.70
CA VAL A 30 5.56 -16.21 14.54
C VAL A 30 4.80 -17.46 14.97
N ASP A 31 3.53 -17.52 14.62
CA ASP A 31 2.74 -18.74 14.68
C ASP A 31 2.40 -19.17 13.26
N LEU A 32 2.97 -20.29 12.84
CA LEU A 32 2.75 -20.83 11.51
C LEU A 32 1.31 -21.39 11.37
N LEU A 33 0.75 -22.02 12.40
CA LEU A 33 -0.59 -22.60 12.34
C LEU A 33 -1.66 -21.52 12.15
N GLU A 34 -1.59 -20.47 12.98
CA GLU A 34 -2.47 -19.30 12.90
C GLU A 34 -2.11 -18.35 11.74
N LYS A 35 -1.01 -18.66 11.02
CA LYS A 35 -0.41 -17.82 9.98
C LYS A 35 -0.21 -16.38 10.46
N SER A 36 0.21 -16.18 11.70
CA SER A 36 0.31 -14.85 12.32
C SER A 36 1.77 -14.46 12.61
N CYS A 37 2.02 -13.15 12.69
CA CYS A 37 3.30 -12.64 13.15
C CYS A 37 3.12 -11.32 13.89
N SER A 38 3.83 -11.13 15.00
CA SER A 38 3.75 -9.90 15.81
C SER A 38 4.15 -8.63 15.05
N CYS A 39 4.84 -8.74 13.91
CA CYS A 39 5.10 -7.62 13.01
C CYS A 39 3.86 -7.13 12.24
N ARG A 40 2.73 -7.85 12.32
CA ARG A 40 1.43 -7.58 11.67
C ARG A 40 1.43 -7.46 10.16
N LYS A 41 2.58 -7.66 9.51
CA LYS A 41 2.68 -7.57 8.04
C LYS A 41 1.84 -8.65 7.35
N TYR A 42 1.74 -9.83 7.97
CA TYR A 42 0.83 -10.86 7.48
C TYR A 42 -0.63 -10.41 7.60
N ASP A 43 -1.03 -9.82 8.72
CA ASP A 43 -2.43 -9.39 8.91
C ASP A 43 -2.87 -8.38 7.85
N LEU A 44 -1.94 -7.52 7.41
CA LEU A 44 -2.18 -6.48 6.42
C LEU A 44 -2.13 -6.99 4.97
N ILE A 45 -1.07 -7.71 4.61
CA ILE A 45 -0.78 -8.07 3.21
C ILE A 45 -1.27 -9.48 2.89
N LYS A 46 -1.50 -10.31 3.91
CA LYS A 46 -1.94 -11.71 3.79
C LYS A 46 -0.94 -12.59 3.02
N ILE A 47 0.33 -12.17 3.03
CA ILE A 47 1.50 -12.85 2.49
C ILE A 47 2.53 -13.01 3.63
N PRO A 48 3.23 -14.15 3.74
CA PRO A 48 4.28 -14.36 4.73
C PRO A 48 5.30 -13.21 4.78
N CYS A 49 5.53 -12.68 5.98
CA CYS A 49 6.55 -11.66 6.21
C CYS A 49 7.96 -12.29 6.29
N ALA A 50 9.01 -11.47 6.35
CA ALA A 50 10.38 -11.96 6.46
C ALA A 50 10.60 -12.89 7.67
N HIS A 51 9.95 -12.60 8.80
CA HIS A 51 9.98 -13.45 9.99
C HIS A 51 9.31 -14.81 9.73
N ALA A 52 8.11 -14.81 9.13
CA ALA A 52 7.38 -16.03 8.80
C ALA A 52 8.15 -16.88 7.76
N MET A 53 8.77 -16.25 6.76
CA MET A 53 9.62 -16.96 5.80
C MET A 53 10.85 -17.58 6.45
N ALA A 54 11.45 -16.92 7.45
CA ALA A 54 12.57 -17.49 8.21
C ALA A 54 12.12 -18.69 9.07
N ALA A 55 10.96 -18.59 9.74
CA ALA A 55 10.36 -19.70 10.47
C ALA A 55 10.03 -20.89 9.56
N LEU A 56 9.41 -20.64 8.39
CA LEU A 56 9.13 -21.67 7.38
C LEU A 56 10.42 -22.35 6.88
N ARG A 57 11.48 -21.57 6.64
CA ARG A 57 12.78 -22.12 6.25
C ARG A 57 13.37 -22.99 7.35
N SER A 58 13.25 -22.59 8.61
CA SER A 58 13.70 -23.40 9.75
C SER A 58 12.90 -24.70 9.88
N LYS A 59 11.59 -24.68 9.61
CA LYS A 59 10.71 -25.85 9.73
C LYS A 59 10.86 -26.85 8.57
N HIS A 60 10.94 -26.34 7.34
CA HIS A 60 10.87 -27.16 6.12
C HIS A 60 12.22 -27.33 5.40
N GLY A 61 13.29 -26.68 5.86
CA GLY A 61 14.62 -26.81 5.28
C GLY A 61 14.65 -26.50 3.78
N ASN A 62 15.09 -27.47 2.96
CA ASN A 62 15.19 -27.32 1.51
C ASN A 62 13.83 -27.32 0.80
N GLU A 63 12.79 -27.88 1.42
CA GLU A 63 11.44 -27.97 0.86
C GLU A 63 10.60 -26.71 1.10
N TYR A 64 11.17 -25.69 1.77
CA TYR A 64 10.47 -24.45 2.16
C TYR A 64 9.87 -23.67 0.97
N GLY A 65 10.41 -23.83 -0.23
CA GLY A 65 9.98 -23.07 -1.40
C GLY A 65 8.49 -23.28 -1.71
N MET A 66 8.00 -24.51 -1.56
CA MET A 66 6.60 -24.83 -1.80
C MET A 66 5.69 -24.40 -0.65
N SER A 67 6.18 -24.43 0.59
CA SER A 67 5.37 -24.07 1.77
C SER A 67 5.03 -22.58 1.80
N ILE A 68 5.86 -21.67 1.27
CA ILE A 68 5.54 -20.23 1.25
C ILE A 68 4.17 -19.94 0.61
N TYR A 69 3.81 -20.65 -0.46
CA TYR A 69 2.54 -20.48 -1.16
C TYR A 69 1.34 -20.99 -0.35
N GLU A 70 1.51 -22.06 0.42
CA GLU A 70 0.48 -22.62 1.29
C GLU A 70 0.13 -21.68 2.47
N TYR A 71 1.12 -20.94 2.95
CA TYR A 71 0.95 -19.98 4.03
C TYR A 71 0.44 -18.62 3.55
N SER A 72 0.37 -18.38 2.24
CA SER A 72 -0.29 -17.20 1.69
C SER A 72 -1.81 -17.36 1.69
N LEU A 73 -2.55 -16.24 1.73
CA LEU A 73 -4.01 -16.28 1.65
C LEU A 73 -4.47 -16.83 0.30
N HIS A 74 -5.61 -17.54 0.31
CA HIS A 74 -6.15 -18.23 -0.87
C HIS A 74 -6.36 -17.29 -2.09
N LEU A 75 -6.62 -16.01 -1.86
CA LEU A 75 -6.77 -15.00 -2.91
C LEU A 75 -5.54 -14.84 -3.82
N TYR A 76 -4.36 -15.24 -3.34
CA TYR A 76 -3.12 -15.21 -4.11
C TYR A 76 -2.83 -16.52 -4.87
N LYS A 77 -3.72 -17.51 -4.79
CA LYS A 77 -3.56 -18.78 -5.52
C LYS A 77 -4.04 -18.65 -6.96
N PHE A 78 -3.45 -19.49 -7.82
CA PHE A 78 -3.81 -19.59 -9.23
C PHE A 78 -5.31 -19.82 -9.44
N GLU A 79 -5.92 -20.69 -8.64
CA GLU A 79 -7.36 -20.99 -8.71
C GLU A 79 -8.23 -19.74 -8.47
N ALA A 80 -7.91 -18.95 -7.44
CA ALA A 80 -8.63 -17.72 -7.13
C ALA A 80 -8.47 -16.66 -8.25
N TYR A 81 -7.28 -16.58 -8.84
CA TYR A 81 -7.03 -15.71 -10.00
C TYR A 81 -7.87 -16.16 -11.20
N LEU A 82 -7.86 -17.46 -11.53
CA LEU A 82 -8.63 -18.00 -12.64
C LEU A 82 -10.13 -17.73 -12.46
N LEU A 83 -10.66 -17.95 -11.26
CA LEU A 83 -12.06 -17.67 -10.94
C LEU A 83 -12.39 -16.17 -11.08
N ALA A 84 -11.51 -15.27 -10.64
CA ALA A 84 -11.73 -13.83 -10.73
C ALA A 84 -11.76 -13.31 -12.18
N TYR A 85 -11.03 -13.97 -13.08
CA TYR A 85 -10.92 -13.61 -14.50
C TYR A 85 -11.57 -14.63 -15.44
N MET A 86 -12.40 -15.52 -14.92
CA MET A 86 -13.08 -16.54 -15.73
C MET A 86 -14.11 -15.91 -16.66
N ASP A 87 -14.74 -14.83 -16.19
CA ASP A 87 -15.72 -14.07 -16.95
C ASP A 87 -15.05 -13.09 -17.92
N SER A 88 -15.73 -12.81 -19.03
CA SER A 88 -15.23 -11.84 -20.01
C SER A 88 -15.25 -10.43 -19.45
N ILE A 89 -14.11 -9.74 -19.51
CA ILE A 89 -14.05 -8.30 -19.28
C ILE A 89 -14.73 -7.62 -20.47
N ASN A 90 -15.97 -7.19 -20.26
CA ASN A 90 -16.74 -6.47 -21.27
C ASN A 90 -16.06 -5.12 -21.58
N VAL A 91 -15.83 -4.86 -22.86
CA VAL A 91 -15.29 -3.57 -23.29
C VAL A 91 -16.31 -2.49 -22.97
N VAL A 92 -15.87 -1.46 -22.26
CA VAL A 92 -16.71 -0.28 -22.04
C VAL A 92 -16.97 0.36 -23.40
N PRO A 93 -18.23 0.50 -23.84
CA PRO A 93 -18.53 1.11 -25.14
C PRO A 93 -18.05 2.56 -25.16
N LEU A 94 -17.90 3.14 -26.35
CA LEU A 94 -17.59 4.55 -26.49
C LEU A 94 -18.66 5.40 -25.78
N GLU A 95 -18.26 6.52 -25.19
CA GLU A 95 -19.18 7.44 -24.46
C GLU A 95 -20.39 7.86 -25.28
N SER A 96 -20.22 8.03 -26.60
CA SER A 96 -21.32 8.36 -27.52
C SER A 96 -22.41 7.29 -27.63
N LYS A 97 -22.12 6.06 -27.22
CA LYS A 97 -23.06 4.92 -27.20
C LYS A 97 -23.68 4.71 -25.83
N TRP A 98 -23.35 5.52 -24.82
CA TRP A 98 -23.89 5.36 -23.48
C TRP A 98 -25.32 5.89 -23.42
N CYS A 99 -26.26 5.03 -22.99
CA CYS A 99 -27.62 5.44 -22.68
C CYS A 99 -27.70 5.93 -21.23
N VAL A 100 -27.49 7.23 -21.01
CA VAL A 100 -27.62 7.86 -19.69
C VAL A 100 -29.03 8.44 -19.53
N SER A 101 -29.74 8.10 -18.45
CA SER A 101 -31.07 8.67 -18.17
C SER A 101 -30.99 10.20 -18.02
N LYS A 102 -32.02 10.91 -18.51
CA LYS A 102 -32.13 12.38 -18.38
C LYS A 102 -32.05 12.85 -16.93
N GLU A 103 -32.52 12.02 -16.00
CA GLU A 103 -32.45 12.32 -14.57
C GLU A 103 -30.99 12.40 -14.09
N LEU A 104 -30.13 11.45 -14.50
CA LEU A 104 -28.71 11.41 -14.14
C LEU A 104 -27.89 12.53 -14.80
N LEU A 105 -28.24 12.93 -16.03
CA LEU A 105 -27.60 14.07 -16.70
C LEU A 105 -27.79 15.38 -15.93
N ASN A 106 -28.90 15.49 -15.19
CA ASN A 106 -29.23 16.66 -14.37
C ASN A 106 -28.76 16.53 -12.91
N VAL A 107 -28.22 15.38 -12.50
CA VAL A 107 -27.66 15.21 -11.14
C VAL A 107 -26.33 15.92 -11.04
N LYS A 108 -26.30 17.00 -10.27
CA LYS A 108 -25.05 17.67 -9.91
C LYS A 108 -24.37 16.91 -8.76
N ILE A 109 -23.43 16.03 -9.09
CA ILE A 109 -22.60 15.34 -8.09
C ILE A 109 -21.62 16.38 -7.51
N LEU A 110 -21.86 16.79 -6.26
CA LEU A 110 -20.91 17.63 -5.54
C LEU A 110 -19.75 16.78 -5.03
N PRO A 111 -18.51 17.30 -5.03
CA PRO A 111 -17.43 16.62 -4.34
C PRO A 111 -17.80 16.45 -2.86
N PRO A 112 -17.28 15.40 -2.19
CA PRO A 112 -17.45 15.26 -0.75
C PRO A 112 -17.05 16.57 -0.07
N LEU A 113 -17.87 17.03 0.87
CA LEU A 113 -17.51 18.15 1.71
C LEU A 113 -16.23 17.76 2.46
N PHE A 114 -15.13 18.44 2.16
CA PHE A 114 -13.87 18.23 2.83
C PHE A 114 -13.56 19.45 3.68
N ASP A 115 -13.38 19.23 4.98
CA ASP A 115 -12.81 20.26 5.83
C ASP A 115 -11.32 20.38 5.50
N THR A 116 -10.92 21.56 5.04
CA THR A 116 -9.51 21.90 4.88
C THR A 116 -8.89 21.92 6.28
N LYS A 117 -8.29 20.80 6.71
CA LYS A 117 -7.51 20.79 7.94
C LYS A 117 -6.43 21.87 7.82
N LEU A 118 -6.32 22.75 8.82
CA LEU A 118 -5.27 23.76 8.90
C LEU A 118 -3.92 23.06 8.67
N GLY A 119 -3.31 23.34 7.52
CA GLY A 119 -2.08 22.69 7.10
C GLY A 119 -0.99 22.84 8.16
N ARG A 120 0.00 21.95 8.11
CA ARG A 120 1.15 21.99 9.02
C ARG A 120 1.75 23.40 9.04
N LYS A 121 1.75 24.06 10.20
CA LYS A 121 2.34 25.40 10.37
C LYS A 121 3.74 25.41 9.75
N LYS A 122 3.97 26.33 8.81
CA LYS A 122 5.29 26.50 8.17
C LYS A 122 6.33 26.77 9.26
N ARG A 123 7.20 25.79 9.53
CA ARG A 123 8.36 26.00 10.40
C ARG A 123 9.40 26.75 9.58
N LYS A 124 9.89 27.87 10.11
CA LYS A 124 11.07 28.53 9.53
C LYS A 124 12.23 27.55 9.57
N ARG A 125 12.92 27.37 8.44
CA ARG A 125 14.13 26.55 8.38
C ARG A 125 15.18 27.18 9.30
N VAL A 126 15.65 26.43 10.30
CA VAL A 126 16.80 26.82 11.11
C VAL A 126 18.04 26.78 10.22
N LYS A 127 18.84 27.85 10.20
CA LYS A 127 20.12 27.86 9.48
C LYS A 127 21.07 26.89 10.16
N GLY A 128 21.67 26.00 9.39
CA GLY A 128 22.90 25.35 9.81
C GLY A 128 24.06 26.33 9.70
N ILE A 129 25.08 26.13 10.53
CA ILE A 129 26.35 26.87 10.46
C ILE A 129 26.87 26.88 9.02
N GLY A 130 27.12 28.09 8.49
CA GLY A 130 27.70 28.32 7.16
C GLY A 130 26.74 28.58 5.98
N LYS A 131 25.41 28.65 6.15
CA LYS A 131 24.48 28.91 5.02
C LYS A 131 23.83 30.30 5.02
N ASN A 132 24.15 31.11 4.01
CA ASN A 132 23.50 32.40 3.73
C ASN A 132 22.27 32.20 2.83
N PHE A 133 21.09 32.69 3.22
CA PHE A 133 19.92 32.71 2.34
C PHE A 133 20.06 33.88 1.37
N ARG A 134 20.17 33.62 0.06
CA ARG A 134 20.00 34.67 -0.96
C ARG A 134 18.52 35.02 -1.04
N SER A 135 18.19 36.32 -0.95
CA SER A 135 16.83 36.80 -1.17
C SER A 135 16.44 36.60 -2.63
N LYS A 136 15.47 35.73 -2.91
CA LYS A 136 14.84 35.67 -4.23
C LYS A 136 13.93 36.90 -4.38
N ARG A 137 14.19 37.71 -5.42
CA ARG A 137 13.29 38.79 -5.86
C ARG A 137 11.94 38.17 -6.22
N ARG A 138 10.84 38.78 -5.75
CA ARG A 138 9.49 38.42 -6.15
C ARG A 138 9.22 39.03 -7.52
N THR A 139 8.95 38.22 -8.53
CA THR A 139 8.24 38.65 -9.73
C THR A 139 6.75 38.42 -9.51
N ASN A 140 5.94 39.47 -9.65
CA ASN A 140 4.49 39.35 -9.65
C ASN A 140 4.07 38.71 -10.97
N VAL A 141 3.65 37.45 -10.93
CA VAL A 141 2.94 36.81 -12.04
C VAL A 141 1.47 36.72 -11.62
N GLN A 142 0.62 37.51 -12.28
CA GLN A 142 -0.83 37.41 -12.15
C GLN A 142 -1.30 36.22 -12.98
N PHE A 143 -1.86 35.21 -12.33
CA PHE A 143 -2.62 34.16 -13.01
C PHE A 143 -4.01 34.70 -13.29
N VAL A 144 -4.29 35.06 -14.54
CA VAL A 144 -5.65 35.33 -15.01
C VAL A 144 -6.39 33.99 -15.01
N ARG A 145 -7.49 33.90 -14.26
CA ARG A 145 -8.44 32.79 -14.39
C ARG A 145 -9.33 33.10 -15.58
N GLU A 146 -9.17 32.35 -16.66
CA GLU A 146 -10.08 32.41 -17.79
C GLU A 146 -11.46 31.97 -17.32
N SER A 147 -12.42 32.90 -17.41
CA SER A 147 -13.81 32.67 -17.01
C SER A 147 -14.56 32.05 -18.17
N ASP A 148 -15.35 31.02 -17.87
CA ASP A 148 -16.17 30.23 -18.79
C ASP A 148 -16.82 31.07 -19.90
N LYS A 149 -16.39 30.87 -21.14
CA LYS A 149 -17.19 31.24 -22.31
C LYS A 149 -18.20 30.14 -22.57
N ARG A 150 -19.43 30.35 -22.13
CA ARG A 150 -20.60 29.70 -22.74
C ARG A 150 -20.83 30.39 -24.08
N GLU A 151 -20.36 29.79 -25.16
CA GLU A 151 -20.91 30.07 -26.49
C GLU A 151 -21.96 29.00 -26.79
N LEU A 152 -23.22 29.44 -26.74
CA LEU A 152 -24.33 28.79 -27.42
C LEU A 152 -24.10 28.98 -28.92
N HIS A 153 -23.84 27.90 -29.64
CA HIS A 153 -24.04 27.89 -31.09
C HIS A 153 -25.34 27.16 -31.41
N VAL A 154 -26.19 27.92 -32.08
CA VAL A 154 -27.46 27.60 -32.73
C VAL A 154 -27.33 26.42 -33.68
#